data_AF-A0A7Z0LX87-F1
#
_entry.id   AF-A0A7Z0LX87-F1
#
_cell.length_a   1.000
_cell.length_b   1.000
_cell.length_c   1.000
_cell.angle_alpha   90.00
_cell.angle_beta   90.00
_cell.angle_gamma   90.00
#
_symmetry.space_group_name_H-M   'P 1'
#
loop_
_entity.id
_entity.type
_entity.pdbx_description
1 polymer ?
#
loop_
_entity_poly.entity_id
_entity_poly.type
_entity_poly.pdbx_seq_one_letter_code
_entity_poly.pdbx_strand_id
1 'polypeptide(L)'
;MSRIQGKNTKPEMAVRRYLHGQGFRFRLHRNDLPGKPDLVLPRYRLVIFVHGCFWHRHSGCFYATSPATRKEFWRNKLEGNIKRDHRQQKELIEQGWRILVIWECGIRHASKTLDEIPTLITGNDVFNEWPCAPPRQREG
;
A
#
# COMPACT_ATOMS: atom_id res chain seq x y z
N MET A 1 -0.68 10.73 -20.55
CA MET A 1 -1.11 10.19 -19.23
C MET A 1 -0.02 10.47 -18.18
N SER A 2 0.16 11.73 -17.77
CA SER A 2 1.34 12.22 -17.01
C SER A 2 1.01 12.81 -15.64
N ARG A 3 0.17 12.15 -14.83
CA ARG A 3 -0.14 12.64 -13.47
C ARG A 3 -0.08 11.59 -12.36
N ILE A 4 0.57 10.46 -12.62
CA ILE A 4 0.85 9.46 -11.60
C ILE A 4 2.25 9.77 -11.05
N GLN A 5 2.32 10.68 -10.08
CA GLN A 5 3.57 10.96 -9.36
C GLN A 5 3.88 9.79 -8.42
N GLY A 6 5.14 9.37 -8.37
CA GLY A 6 5.56 8.20 -7.59
C GLY A 6 5.84 8.46 -6.10
N LYS A 7 5.64 9.70 -5.59
CA LYS A 7 5.91 10.10 -4.19
C LYS A 7 4.98 11.23 -3.76
N ASN A 8 4.63 11.30 -2.47
CA ASN A 8 3.70 12.28 -1.88
C ASN A 8 2.35 12.32 -2.60
N THR A 9 1.85 11.14 -2.94
CA THR A 9 0.53 11.05 -3.57
C THR A 9 -0.54 11.49 -2.57
N LYS A 10 -1.66 12.05 -3.06
CA LYS A 10 -2.81 12.41 -2.21
C LYS A 10 -3.19 11.31 -1.20
N PRO A 11 -3.22 10.01 -1.55
CA PRO A 11 -3.49 8.95 -0.57
C PRO A 11 -2.43 8.85 0.53
N GLU A 12 -1.14 8.94 0.18
CA GLU A 12 -0.05 8.88 1.15
C GLU A 12 -0.13 10.04 2.16
N MET A 13 -0.42 11.25 1.70
CA MET A 13 -0.61 12.41 2.58
C MET A 13 -1.81 12.26 3.52
N ALA A 14 -2.90 11.64 3.06
CA ALA A 14 -4.08 11.41 3.88
C ALA A 14 -3.77 10.45 5.04
N VAL A 15 -3.09 9.33 4.75
CA VAL A 15 -2.64 8.37 5.77
C VAL A 15 -1.71 9.05 6.78
N ARG A 16 -0.71 9.80 6.30
CA ARG A 16 0.24 10.52 7.17
C ARG A 16 -0.48 11.46 8.14
N ARG A 17 -1.40 12.29 7.64
CA ARG A 17 -2.17 13.23 8.48
C ARG A 17 -3.03 12.51 9.50
N TYR A 18 -3.72 11.46 9.07
CA TYR A 18 -4.56 10.66 9.96
C TYR A 18 -3.75 10.01 11.08
N LEU A 19 -2.67 9.30 10.75
CA LEU A 19 -1.83 8.64 11.74
C LEU A 19 -1.19 9.62 12.73
N HIS A 20 -0.75 10.78 12.23
CA HIS A 20 -0.23 11.84 13.09
C HIS A 20 -1.31 12.39 14.03
N GLY A 21 -2.54 12.60 13.55
CA GLY A 21 -3.69 13.01 14.37
C GLY A 21 -4.06 11.99 15.44
N GLN A 22 -3.85 10.70 15.17
CA GLN A 22 -4.03 9.60 16.11
C GLN A 22 -2.84 9.39 17.06
N GLY A 23 -1.81 10.24 17.00
CA GLY A 23 -0.65 10.18 17.90
C GLY A 23 0.44 9.16 17.51
N PHE A 24 0.31 8.49 16.36
CA PHE A 24 1.35 7.58 15.87
C PHE A 24 2.57 8.35 15.37
N ARG A 25 3.75 7.89 15.79
CA ARG A 25 5.03 8.40 15.31
C ARG A 25 5.58 7.47 14.23
N PHE A 26 5.86 8.02 13.06
CA PHE A 26 6.42 7.28 11.93
C PHE A 26 7.62 8.02 11.34
N ARG A 27 8.48 7.26 10.66
CA ARG A 27 9.58 7.76 9.84
C ARG A 27 9.23 7.57 8.37
N LEU A 28 9.67 8.50 7.55
CA LEU A 28 9.50 8.48 6.10
C LEU A 28 10.84 8.17 5.44
N HIS A 29 10.82 7.61 4.23
CA HIS A 29 12.00 7.47 3.37
C HIS A 29 13.18 6.72 4.00
N ARG A 30 12.92 5.63 4.73
CA ARG A 30 13.96 4.70 5.22
C ARG A 30 14.54 3.92 4.03
N ASN A 31 15.61 4.44 3.44
CA ASN A 31 16.32 3.79 2.34
C ASN A 31 17.13 2.56 2.78
N ASP A 32 17.27 2.35 4.09
CA ASP A 32 17.91 1.18 4.68
C ASP A 32 17.02 -0.07 4.68
N LEU A 33 15.73 0.07 4.36
CA LEU A 33 14.78 -1.04 4.30
C LEU A 33 14.47 -1.45 2.86
N PRO A 34 14.32 -2.77 2.60
CA PRO A 34 13.92 -3.26 1.30
C PRO A 34 12.60 -2.64 0.84
N GLY A 35 12.54 -2.22 -0.41
CA GLY A 35 11.32 -1.69 -1.02
C GLY A 35 10.97 -0.24 -0.70
N LYS A 36 11.78 0.46 0.10
CA LYS A 36 11.57 1.88 0.43
C LYS A 36 10.13 2.13 0.91
N PRO A 37 9.73 1.54 2.05
CA PRO A 37 8.39 1.70 2.60
C PRO A 37 8.03 3.18 2.77
N ASP A 38 6.75 3.50 2.52
CA ASP A 38 6.25 4.87 2.57
C ASP A 38 6.26 5.40 3.99
N LEU A 39 5.82 4.59 4.95
CA LEU A 39 5.89 4.90 6.38
C LEU A 39 6.48 3.73 7.16
N VAL A 40 7.29 4.04 8.16
CA VAL A 40 7.87 3.07 9.07
C VAL A 40 7.51 3.47 10.49
N LEU A 41 6.97 2.54 11.27
CA LEU A 41 6.64 2.71 12.67
C LEU A 41 7.56 1.83 13.52
N PRO A 42 8.76 2.31 13.91
CA PRO A 42 9.75 1.51 14.63
C PRO A 42 9.24 0.93 15.94
N ARG A 43 8.38 1.67 16.66
CA ARG A 43 7.79 1.24 17.94
C ARG A 43 6.99 -0.06 17.80
N TYR A 44 6.32 -0.25 16.66
CA TYR A 44 5.47 -1.41 16.38
C TYR A 44 6.17 -2.45 15.49
N ARG A 45 7.45 -2.19 15.15
CA ARG A 45 8.22 -2.94 14.15
C ARG A 45 7.42 -3.17 12.87
N LEU A 46 6.72 -2.14 12.42
CA LEU A 46 5.77 -2.18 11.30
C LEU A 46 6.22 -1.25 10.18
N VAL A 47 6.14 -1.74 8.94
CA VAL A 47 6.26 -0.93 7.73
C VAL A 47 4.91 -0.84 7.03
N ILE A 48 4.62 0.33 6.47
CA ILE A 48 3.39 0.62 5.76
C ILE A 48 3.73 0.95 4.31
N PHE A 49 3.10 0.24 3.38
CA PHE A 49 3.18 0.51 1.95
C PHE A 49 1.86 1.10 1.46
N VAL A 50 1.90 2.22 0.76
CA VAL A 50 0.72 2.82 0.14
C VAL A 50 0.69 2.43 -1.33
N HIS A 51 0.00 1.33 -1.63
CA HIS A 51 -0.04 0.75 -2.96
C HIS A 51 -1.14 1.36 -3.82
N GLY A 52 -0.75 1.80 -5.01
CA GLY A 52 -1.70 2.14 -6.07
C GLY A 52 -2.32 0.87 -6.66
N CYS A 53 -3.66 0.80 -6.68
CA CYS A 53 -4.39 -0.38 -7.15
C CYS A 53 -4.06 -0.76 -8.60
N PHE A 54 -3.72 0.22 -9.44
CA PHE A 54 -3.31 -0.02 -10.82
C PHE A 54 -1.95 -0.74 -10.93
N TRP A 55 -0.94 -0.30 -10.17
CA TRP A 55 0.43 -0.80 -10.29
C TRP A 55 0.66 -2.13 -9.59
N HIS A 56 0.07 -2.29 -8.41
CA HIS A 56 0.24 -3.46 -7.56
C HIS A 56 -0.93 -4.45 -7.66
N ARG A 57 -1.95 -4.12 -8.47
CA ARG A 57 -3.08 -5.00 -8.81
C ARG A 57 -3.85 -5.48 -7.58
N HIS A 58 -4.56 -4.56 -6.93
CA HIS A 58 -5.50 -4.94 -5.87
C HIS A 58 -6.56 -5.90 -6.43
N SER A 59 -6.68 -7.09 -5.84
CA SER A 59 -7.58 -8.14 -6.33
C SER A 59 -9.03 -7.65 -6.41
N GLY A 60 -9.71 -7.93 -7.53
CA GLY A 60 -11.11 -7.54 -7.75
C GLY A 60 -11.37 -6.03 -7.86
N CYS A 61 -10.33 -5.18 -7.83
CA CYS A 61 -10.51 -3.73 -7.77
C CYS A 61 -10.84 -3.12 -9.14
N PHE A 62 -11.86 -2.27 -9.19
CA PHE A 62 -12.24 -1.52 -10.39
C PHE A 62 -11.08 -0.70 -10.98
N TYR A 63 -10.17 -0.20 -10.14
CA TYR A 63 -9.03 0.64 -10.57
C TYR A 63 -7.82 -0.16 -11.06
N ALA A 64 -7.79 -1.48 -10.84
CA ALA A 64 -6.76 -2.38 -11.35
C ALA A 64 -7.00 -2.72 -12.83
N THR A 65 -7.26 -1.72 -13.68
CA THR A 65 -7.57 -1.94 -15.11
C THR A 65 -6.31 -2.25 -15.91
N SER A 66 -6.40 -3.19 -16.85
CA SER A 66 -5.33 -3.42 -17.84
C SER A 66 -5.53 -2.52 -19.06
N PRO A 67 -4.53 -1.71 -19.47
CA PRO A 67 -4.63 -0.92 -20.69
C PRO A 67 -4.86 -1.81 -21.92
N ALA A 68 -5.74 -1.38 -22.83
CA ALA A 68 -6.02 -2.12 -24.06
C ALA A 68 -4.83 -2.12 -25.04
N THR A 69 -3.99 -1.08 -24.97
CA THR A 69 -2.80 -0.87 -25.81
C THR A 69 -1.53 -1.44 -25.15
N ARG A 70 -0.65 -2.10 -25.93
CA ARG A 70 0.61 -2.73 -25.45
C ARG A 70 0.42 -3.72 -24.29
N LYS A 71 -0.60 -4.60 -24.39
CA LYS A 71 -1.00 -5.56 -23.35
C LYS A 71 0.18 -6.35 -22.77
N GLU A 72 1.06 -6.86 -23.63
CA GLU A 72 2.22 -7.66 -23.20
C GLU A 72 3.24 -6.84 -22.40
N PHE A 73 3.56 -5.62 -22.83
CA PHE A 73 4.42 -4.71 -22.09
C PHE A 73 3.86 -4.40 -20.69
N TRP A 74 2.56 -4.11 -20.61
CA TRP A 74 1.90 -3.84 -19.34
C TRP A 74 1.84 -5.07 -18.45
N ARG A 75 1.52 -6.25 -19.00
CA ARG A 75 1.52 -7.52 -18.28
C ARG A 75 2.89 -7.77 -17.66
N ASN A 76 3.96 -7.75 -18.46
CA ASN A 76 5.31 -8.02 -17.98
C ASN A 76 5.76 -6.98 -16.95
N LYS A 77 5.38 -5.70 -17.12
CA LYS A 77 5.69 -4.63 -16.17
C LYS A 77 4.97 -4.81 -14.83
N LEU A 78 3.68 -5.13 -14.85
CA LEU A 78 2.86 -5.33 -13.67
C LEU A 78 3.30 -6.59 -12.91
N GLU A 79 3.53 -7.69 -13.62
CA GLU A 79 4.09 -8.92 -13.03
C GLU A 79 5.47 -8.68 -12.41
N GLY A 80 6.32 -7.89 -13.08
CA GLY A 80 7.62 -7.50 -12.54
C GLY A 80 7.53 -6.68 -11.26
N ASN A 81 6.51 -5.82 -11.12
CA ASN A 81 6.27 -5.09 -9.88
C ASN A 81 5.81 -6.04 -8.77
N ILE A 82 4.79 -6.87 -9.02
CA ILE A 82 4.28 -7.85 -8.04
C ILE A 82 5.39 -8.77 -7.54
N LYS A 83 6.22 -9.32 -8.44
CA LYS A 83 7.38 -10.16 -8.07
C LYS A 83 8.38 -9.41 -7.20
N ARG A 84 8.62 -8.13 -7.49
CA ARG A 84 9.52 -7.29 -6.71
C ARG A 84 8.94 -7.01 -5.33
N ASP A 85 7.64 -6.72 -5.23
CA ASP A 85 6.97 -6.45 -3.97
C ASP A 85 6.99 -7.69 -3.07
N HIS A 86 6.65 -8.87 -3.60
CA HIS A 86 6.75 -10.12 -2.85
C HIS A 86 8.16 -10.38 -2.31
N ARG A 87 9.20 -10.12 -3.11
CA ARG A 87 10.58 -10.28 -2.66
C ARG A 87 10.92 -9.32 -1.52
N GLN A 88 10.57 -8.04 -1.66
CA GLN A 88 10.82 -7.02 -0.62
C GLN A 88 10.04 -7.31 0.65
N GLN A 89 8.77 -7.73 0.53
CA GLN A 89 7.95 -8.12 1.66
C GLN A 89 8.56 -9.32 2.40
N LYS A 90 9.04 -10.32 1.65
CA LYS A 90 9.72 -11.48 2.25
C LYS A 90 10.98 -11.06 3.03
N GLU A 91 11.84 -10.24 2.44
CA GLU A 91 13.06 -9.74 3.10
C GLU A 91 12.74 -8.94 4.38
N LEU A 92 11.68 -8.12 4.36
CA LEU A 92 11.22 -7.37 5.52
C LEU A 92 10.70 -8.29 6.63
N ILE A 93 9.90 -9.29 6.28
CA ILE A 93 9.38 -10.28 7.24
C ILE A 93 10.53 -11.09 7.85
N GLU A 94 11.52 -11.50 7.06
CA GLU A 94 12.73 -12.20 7.54
C GLU A 94 13.56 -11.32 8.49
N GLN A 95 13.59 -10.01 8.28
CA GLN A 95 14.17 -9.03 9.21
C GLN A 95 13.28 -8.78 10.46
N GLY A 96 12.16 -9.48 10.57
CA GLY A 96 11.21 -9.38 11.68
C GLY A 96 10.31 -8.14 11.62
N TRP A 97 10.17 -7.50 10.45
CA TRP A 97 9.21 -6.41 10.27
C TRP A 97 7.84 -6.96 9.92
N ARG A 98 6.82 -6.37 10.55
CA ARG A 98 5.42 -6.52 10.16
C ARG A 98 5.15 -5.61 8.96
N ILE A 99 4.19 -5.99 8.13
CA ILE A 99 3.85 -5.28 6.90
C ILE A 99 2.36 -4.94 6.91
N LEU A 100 2.03 -3.68 6.63
CA LEU A 100 0.68 -3.22 6.37
C LEU A 100 0.61 -2.58 4.98
N VAL A 101 -0.17 -3.16 4.08
CA VAL A 101 -0.43 -2.60 2.76
C VAL A 101 -1.72 -1.78 2.80
N ILE A 102 -1.63 -0.50 2.45
CA ILE A 102 -2.79 0.38 2.32
C ILE A 102 -3.05 0.65 0.84
N TRP A 103 -4.21 0.21 0.37
CA TRP A 103 -4.60 0.37 -1.03
C TRP A 103 -5.24 1.74 -1.29
N GLU A 104 -4.83 2.39 -2.38
CA GLU A 104 -5.34 3.72 -2.75
C GLU A 104 -6.87 3.77 -2.91
N CYS A 105 -7.49 2.67 -3.35
CA CYS A 105 -8.94 2.61 -3.54
C CYS A 105 -9.69 2.77 -2.22
N GLY A 106 -9.14 2.22 -1.12
CA GLY A 106 -9.67 2.40 0.22
C GLY A 106 -9.64 3.86 0.61
N ILE A 107 -8.46 4.49 0.49
CA ILE A 107 -8.29 5.91 0.85
C ILE A 107 -9.20 6.81 -0.01
N ARG A 108 -9.40 6.47 -1.28
CA ARG A 108 -10.24 7.27 -2.19
C ARG A 108 -11.75 7.16 -1.89
N HIS A 109 -12.22 6.04 -1.35
CA HIS A 109 -13.66 5.80 -1.08
C HIS A 109 -14.00 5.74 0.40
N ALA A 110 -13.01 5.78 1.29
CA ALA A 110 -13.20 5.98 2.72
C ALA A 110 -13.74 7.40 2.91
N SER A 111 -15.06 7.52 2.84
CA SER A 111 -15.73 8.81 2.87
C SER A 111 -15.59 9.47 4.24
N LYS A 112 -15.31 8.73 5.32
CA LYS A 112 -15.17 9.31 6.66
C LYS A 112 -14.14 8.75 7.62
N THR A 113 -13.65 7.51 7.55
CA THR A 113 -12.73 7.04 8.59
C THR A 113 -11.75 5.95 8.17
N LEU A 114 -10.55 6.04 8.75
CA LEU A 114 -9.45 5.07 8.64
C LEU A 114 -9.33 4.28 9.96
N ASP A 115 -10.46 4.03 10.64
CA ASP A 115 -10.55 3.57 12.03
C ASP A 115 -9.96 2.17 12.25
N GLU A 116 -9.91 1.36 11.19
CA GLU A 116 -9.31 0.03 11.24
C GLU A 116 -7.78 0.09 11.24
N ILE A 117 -7.18 1.15 10.67
CA ILE A 117 -5.72 1.25 10.54
C ILE A 117 -5.01 1.24 11.91
N PRO A 118 -5.43 2.02 12.92
CA PRO A 118 -4.85 1.95 14.27
C PRO A 118 -4.87 0.53 14.84
N THR A 119 -5.99 -0.18 14.69
CA THR A 119 -6.15 -1.56 15.17
C THR A 119 -5.17 -2.50 14.48
N LEU A 120 -5.02 -2.38 13.15
CA LEU A 120 -4.05 -3.18 12.39
C LEU A 120 -2.60 -2.87 12.79
N ILE A 121 -2.30 -1.61 13.13
CA ILE A 121 -0.98 -1.20 13.62
C ILE A 121 -0.70 -1.85 14.98
N THR A 122 -1.66 -1.80 15.90
CA THR A 122 -1.51 -2.33 17.26
C THR A 122 -1.69 -3.85 17.37
N GLY A 123 -2.22 -4.50 16.32
CA GLY A 123 -2.33 -5.96 16.25
C GLY A 123 -0.96 -6.65 16.19
N ASN A 124 -0.97 -7.97 16.02
CA ASN A 124 0.25 -8.79 15.98
C ASN A 124 0.50 -9.50 14.65
N ASP A 125 -0.38 -9.32 13.66
CA ASP A 125 -0.22 -10.04 12.39
C ASP A 125 1.02 -9.56 11.65
N VAL A 126 1.72 -10.52 11.04
CA VAL A 126 2.95 -10.29 10.28
C VAL A 126 2.65 -9.52 8.99
N PHE A 127 1.52 -9.79 8.37
CA PHE A 127 1.07 -9.14 7.15
C PHE A 127 -0.41 -8.80 7.26
N ASN A 128 -0.74 -7.54 6.97
CA ASN A 128 -2.10 -7.04 6.88
C ASN A 128 -2.26 -6.21 5.60
N GLU A 129 -3.46 -6.16 5.05
CA GLU A 129 -3.81 -5.25 3.96
C GLU A 129 -5.15 -4.57 4.21
N TRP A 130 -5.25 -3.31 3.82
CA TRP A 130 -6.44 -2.49 4.05
C TRP A 130 -6.79 -1.60 2.85
N PRO A 131 -8.06 -1.55 2.43
CA PRO A 131 -9.10 -2.52 2.77
C PRO A 131 -8.76 -3.87 2.11
N CYS A 132 -9.08 -4.98 2.80
CA CYS A 132 -8.88 -6.33 2.29
C CYS A 132 -9.72 -6.62 1.04
N ALA A 133 -10.91 -6.02 0.93
CA ALA A 133 -11.72 -6.02 -0.27
C ALA A 133 -11.81 -4.60 -0.86
N PRO A 134 -11.71 -4.43 -2.19
CA PRO A 134 -11.86 -3.11 -2.78
C PRO A 134 -13.30 -2.61 -2.60
N PRO A 135 -13.49 -1.34 -2.21
CA PRO A 135 -14.83 -0.77 -1.99
C PRO A 135 -15.65 -0.67 -3.27
N ARG A 136 -14.99 -0.68 -4.43
CA ARG A 136 -15.63 -0.77 -5.74
C ARG A 136 -15.06 -1.98 -6.48
N GLN A 137 -15.84 -3.05 -6.49
CA GLN A 137 -15.54 -4.25 -7.27
C GLN A 137 -15.94 -4.04 -8.72
N ARG A 138 -15.27 -4.74 -9.63
CA ARG A 138 -15.71 -4.87 -11.01
C ARG A 138 -16.75 -5.98 -11.03
N GLU A 139 -18.02 -5.64 -11.15
CA GLU A 139 -19.04 -6.61 -11.56
C GLU A 139 -18.60 -7.15 -12.93
N GLY A 140 -18.44 -8.46 -13.00
CA GLY A 140 -18.04 -9.17 -14.22
C GLY A 140 -19.14 -9.16 -15.26
#